data_AF-A0A9E6S9S1-F1
#
_entry.id   AF-A0A9E6S9S1-F1
#
_cell.length_a   1.000
_cell.length_b   1.000
_cell.length_c   1.000
_cell.angle_alpha   90.00
_cell.angle_beta   90.00
_cell.angle_gamma   90.00
#
_symmetry.space_group_name_H-M   'P 1'
#
loop_
_entity.id
_entity.type
_entity.pdbx_description
1 polymer ?
#
loop_
_entity_poly.entity_id
_entity_poly.type
_entity_poly.pdbx_seq_one_letter_code
_entity_poly.pdbx_strand_id
1 'polypeptide(L)'
;MSIILTMFALLMASLLGDASQKRQEKTYVSTQARMEKIAESLQFYAQFHDYLPCPASRELPLSSANFGRSSTKCQTPSATPDGTQFISNANGNNDQYQLIVGMVPVRELGLKDDDAFDTWKRRITYIMIRPTGIYPNGYRSYSPWQMNDYPILRNAQNTDVVGTSPSNLPAFILISHGIDGKGAFTQAGTLFRACGASYDSENCNNDKLLRLSPLVTNIAETHANYYHDIILWRPIVR
;
A
#
# COMPACT_ATOMS: atom_id res chain seq x y z
N MET A 1 -43.86 35.67 6.24
CA MET A 1 -42.39 35.48 6.29
C MET A 1 -41.93 34.01 6.30
N SER A 2 -42.81 33.02 6.53
CA SER A 2 -42.42 31.59 6.52
C SER A 2 -41.94 31.04 5.16
N ILE A 3 -42.48 31.54 4.05
CA ILE A 3 -42.13 31.05 2.70
C ILE A 3 -40.66 31.38 2.35
N ILE A 4 -40.16 32.51 2.82
CA ILE A 4 -38.77 32.94 2.59
C ILE A 4 -37.80 32.04 3.36
N LEU A 5 -38.14 31.71 4.62
CA LEU A 5 -37.33 30.80 5.46
C LEU A 5 -37.31 29.37 4.89
N THR A 6 -38.42 28.87 4.33
CA THR A 6 -38.45 27.55 3.69
C THR A 6 -37.64 27.52 2.39
N MET A 7 -37.68 28.58 1.58
CA MET A 7 -36.85 28.65 0.37
C MET A 7 -35.37 28.77 0.70
N PHE A 8 -35.01 29.51 1.74
CA PHE A 8 -33.62 29.63 2.21
C PHE A 8 -33.09 28.31 2.77
N ALA A 9 -33.92 27.56 3.49
CA ALA A 9 -33.57 26.24 4.00
C ALA A 9 -33.33 25.21 2.88
N LEU A 10 -34.16 25.22 1.82
CA LEU A 10 -33.94 24.36 0.65
C LEU A 10 -32.67 24.73 -0.12
N LEU A 11 -32.36 26.03 -0.24
CA LEU A 11 -31.13 26.51 -0.88
C LEU A 11 -29.86 26.15 -0.08
N MET A 12 -29.90 26.18 1.25
CA MET A 12 -28.77 25.73 2.08
C MET A 12 -28.59 24.21 2.05
N ALA A 13 -29.68 23.44 1.93
CA ALA A 13 -29.61 21.98 1.86
C ALA A 13 -28.92 21.48 0.58
N SER A 14 -29.08 22.17 -0.56
CA SER A 14 -28.41 21.80 -1.82
C SER A 14 -26.91 22.13 -1.85
N LEU A 15 -26.46 23.15 -1.11
CA LEU A 15 -25.03 23.54 -1.05
C LEU A 15 -24.16 22.59 -0.20
N LEU A 16 -24.76 21.85 0.74
CA LEU A 16 -24.01 21.00 1.67
C LEU A 16 -23.53 19.67 1.05
N GLY A 17 -24.23 19.14 0.05
CA GLY A 17 -23.88 17.86 -0.60
C GLY A 17 -22.59 17.91 -1.44
N ASP A 18 -22.33 19.05 -2.10
CA ASP A 18 -21.15 19.22 -2.96
C ASP A 18 -19.86 19.44 -2.17
N ALA A 19 -19.94 20.01 -0.96
CA ALA A 19 -18.78 20.32 -0.14
C ALA A 19 -18.09 19.05 0.38
N SER A 20 -18.86 18.01 0.74
CA SER A 20 -18.31 16.73 1.21
C SER A 20 -17.60 15.94 0.11
N GLN A 21 -18.15 15.91 -1.11
CA GLN A 21 -17.58 15.20 -2.25
C GLN A 21 -16.23 15.82 -2.66
N LYS A 22 -16.17 17.15 -2.78
CA LYS A 22 -14.92 17.88 -3.08
C LYS A 22 -13.83 17.69 -2.03
N ARG A 23 -14.20 17.52 -0.75
CA ARG A 23 -13.23 17.25 0.32
C ARG A 23 -12.62 15.86 0.21
N GLN A 24 -13.42 14.87 -0.15
CA GLN A 24 -12.95 13.50 -0.32
C GLN A 24 -12.03 13.38 -1.53
N GLU A 25 -12.40 13.94 -2.68
CA GLU A 25 -11.54 13.96 -3.86
C GLU A 25 -10.16 14.56 -3.54
N LYS A 26 -10.11 15.70 -2.83
CA LYS A 26 -8.85 16.29 -2.36
C LYS A 26 -8.04 15.37 -1.45
N THR A 27 -8.71 14.59 -0.61
CA THR A 27 -8.08 13.64 0.31
C THR A 27 -7.41 12.51 -0.47
N TYR A 28 -8.10 11.94 -1.47
CA TYR A 28 -7.54 10.93 -2.37
C TYR A 28 -6.36 11.45 -3.18
N VAL A 29 -6.51 12.62 -3.83
CA VAL A 29 -5.44 13.26 -4.61
C VAL A 29 -4.22 13.54 -3.73
N SER A 30 -4.41 14.02 -2.50
CA SER A 30 -3.30 14.24 -1.57
C SER A 30 -2.64 12.94 -1.13
N THR A 31 -3.37 11.84 -0.96
CA THR A 31 -2.77 10.53 -0.66
C THR A 31 -1.98 10.00 -1.86
N GLN A 32 -2.51 10.12 -3.08
CA GLN A 32 -1.80 9.73 -4.30
C GLN A 32 -0.51 10.53 -4.48
N ALA A 33 -0.53 11.84 -4.26
CA ALA A 33 0.67 12.67 -4.34
C ALA A 33 1.75 12.25 -3.33
N ARG A 34 1.36 11.82 -2.12
CA ARG A 34 2.29 11.28 -1.12
C ARG A 34 2.87 9.94 -1.56
N MET A 35 2.02 9.04 -2.06
CA MET A 35 2.46 7.74 -2.57
C MET A 35 3.38 7.89 -3.80
N GLU A 36 3.11 8.86 -4.67
CA GLU A 36 3.99 9.17 -5.81
C GLU A 36 5.38 9.59 -5.34
N LYS A 37 5.46 10.54 -4.40
CA LYS A 37 6.72 10.97 -3.79
C LYS A 37 7.52 9.79 -3.21
N ILE A 38 6.84 8.85 -2.54
CA ILE A 38 7.47 7.64 -2.00
C ILE A 38 7.96 6.73 -3.14
N ALA A 39 7.13 6.51 -4.16
CA ALA A 39 7.46 5.68 -5.30
C ALA A 39 8.69 6.22 -6.05
N GLU A 40 8.75 7.53 -6.28
CA GLU A 40 9.91 8.22 -6.86
C GLU A 40 11.16 7.98 -6.00
N SER A 41 11.05 8.15 -4.69
CA SER A 41 12.18 7.95 -3.77
C SER A 41 12.69 6.50 -3.76
N LEU A 42 11.77 5.53 -3.82
CA LEU A 42 12.10 4.10 -3.95
C LEU A 42 12.81 3.80 -5.27
N GLN A 43 12.35 4.39 -6.37
CA GLN A 43 12.97 4.25 -7.68
C GLN A 43 14.37 4.87 -7.72
N PHE A 44 14.53 6.08 -7.17
CA PHE A 44 15.85 6.71 -7.05
C PHE A 44 16.80 5.85 -6.20
N TYR A 45 16.34 5.37 -5.04
CA TYR A 45 17.14 4.48 -4.20
C TYR A 45 17.58 3.24 -4.98
N ALA A 46 16.67 2.59 -5.70
CA ALA A 46 16.97 1.42 -6.52
C ALA A 46 17.96 1.72 -7.66
N GLN A 47 17.93 2.92 -8.24
CA GLN A 47 18.86 3.33 -9.30
C GLN A 47 20.29 3.57 -8.80
N PHE A 48 20.44 4.09 -7.58
CA PHE A 48 21.75 4.39 -7.00
C PHE A 48 22.38 3.21 -6.28
N HIS A 49 21.57 2.35 -5.67
CA HIS A 49 22.04 1.23 -4.86
C HIS A 49 21.91 -0.13 -5.55
N ASP A 50 21.20 -0.21 -6.67
CA ASP A 50 20.87 -1.45 -7.40
C ASP A 50 20.12 -2.51 -6.56
N TYR A 51 19.52 -2.09 -5.44
CA TYR A 51 18.60 -2.88 -4.63
C TYR A 51 17.47 -2.01 -4.06
N LEU A 52 16.32 -2.61 -3.75
CA LEU A 52 15.22 -1.93 -3.06
C LEU A 52 15.39 -2.01 -1.53
N PRO A 53 15.06 -0.95 -0.79
CA PRO A 53 15.20 -0.97 0.66
C PRO A 53 14.13 -1.89 1.25
N CYS A 54 14.54 -2.65 2.25
CA CYS A 54 13.66 -3.51 3.01
C CYS A 54 12.48 -2.76 3.67
N PRO A 55 11.27 -3.33 3.69
CA PRO A 55 10.15 -2.72 4.41
C PRO A 55 10.50 -2.50 5.88
N ALA A 56 10.06 -1.36 6.41
CA ALA A 56 10.16 -1.05 7.82
C ALA A 56 9.01 -1.72 8.60
N SER A 57 9.17 -1.82 9.91
CA SER A 57 8.14 -2.37 10.81
C SER A 57 6.88 -1.50 10.85
N ARG A 58 5.72 -2.13 10.69
CA ARG A 58 4.41 -1.49 10.84
C ARG A 58 3.98 -1.31 12.31
N GLU A 59 4.68 -1.94 13.25
CA GLU A 59 4.31 -2.00 14.67
C GLU A 59 5.11 -1.04 15.57
N LEU A 60 6.21 -0.49 15.08
CA LEU A 60 7.02 0.43 15.88
C LEU A 60 6.37 1.82 15.98
N PRO A 61 6.22 2.41 17.18
CA PRO A 61 5.69 3.77 17.32
C PRO A 61 6.66 4.82 16.76
N LEU A 62 6.15 6.00 16.40
CA LEU A 62 6.92 7.14 15.90
C LEU A 62 8.11 7.54 16.79
N SER A 63 7.98 7.38 18.09
CA SER A 63 9.03 7.69 19.08
C SER A 63 10.20 6.71 19.06
N SER A 64 10.06 5.56 18.38
CA SER A 64 11.13 4.57 18.29
C SER A 64 12.28 5.08 17.41
N ALA A 65 13.52 4.87 17.88
CA ALA A 65 14.72 5.13 17.08
C ALA A 65 14.75 4.31 15.77
N ASN A 66 14.06 3.16 15.76
CA ASN A 66 13.97 2.25 14.64
C ASN A 66 12.75 2.52 13.73
N PHE A 67 11.89 3.51 14.05
CA PHE A 67 10.82 3.90 13.15
C PHE A 67 11.38 4.34 11.79
N GLY A 68 10.75 3.91 10.71
CA GLY A 68 11.10 4.31 9.34
C GLY A 68 12.45 3.78 8.84
N ARG A 69 13.19 2.97 9.62
CA ARG A 69 14.42 2.32 9.16
C ARG A 69 14.11 1.03 8.43
N SER A 70 14.87 0.75 7.39
CA SER A 70 14.80 -0.53 6.67
C SER A 70 15.07 -1.69 7.63
N SER A 71 14.32 -2.79 7.47
CA SER A 71 14.53 -3.98 8.29
C SER A 71 15.76 -4.77 7.82
N THR A 72 16.75 -4.98 8.69
CA THR A 72 17.92 -5.84 8.39
C THR A 72 17.54 -7.31 8.18
N LYS A 73 16.38 -7.71 8.71
CA LYS A 73 15.89 -9.09 8.75
C LYS A 73 15.26 -9.57 7.44
N CYS A 74 15.22 -8.78 6.35
CA CYS A 74 14.89 -9.34 5.02
C CYS A 74 15.89 -10.42 4.60
N GLN A 75 17.14 -10.30 5.03
CA GLN A 75 18.23 -11.20 4.69
C GLN A 75 18.09 -12.58 5.37
N THR A 76 17.32 -12.67 6.45
CA THR A 76 17.13 -13.90 7.23
C THR A 76 15.71 -14.46 7.05
N PRO A 77 15.51 -15.56 6.32
CA PRO A 77 14.17 -16.11 6.09
C PRO A 77 13.52 -16.75 7.32
N SER A 78 14.25 -16.96 8.42
CA SER A 78 13.80 -17.75 9.58
C SER A 78 13.13 -16.92 10.69
N ALA A 79 13.08 -15.60 10.57
CA ALA A 79 12.41 -14.73 11.54
C ALA A 79 11.78 -13.55 10.82
N THR A 80 10.44 -13.47 10.84
CA THR A 80 9.77 -12.24 10.43
C THR A 80 10.25 -11.10 11.32
N PRO A 81 10.76 -10.00 10.75
CA PRO A 81 10.96 -8.78 11.52
C PRO A 81 9.67 -8.36 12.21
N ASP A 82 9.75 -7.87 13.45
CA ASP A 82 8.61 -7.40 14.23
C ASP A 82 7.82 -6.38 13.38
N GLY A 83 6.51 -6.58 13.20
CA GLY A 83 5.68 -5.75 12.32
C GLY A 83 5.98 -5.82 10.82
N THR A 84 6.68 -6.83 10.31
CA THR A 84 6.64 -7.19 8.89
C THR A 84 6.21 -8.64 8.74
N GLN A 85 5.80 -9.00 7.53
CA GLN A 85 5.35 -10.35 7.24
C GLN A 85 5.93 -10.80 5.92
N PHE A 86 6.44 -12.02 5.90
CA PHE A 86 6.80 -12.68 4.65
C PHE A 86 5.56 -13.33 4.04
N ILE A 87 5.48 -13.29 2.71
CA ILE A 87 4.40 -13.94 1.97
C ILE A 87 4.97 -15.24 1.41
N SER A 88 4.50 -16.36 1.93
CA SER A 88 4.98 -17.69 1.55
C SER A 88 4.68 -17.98 0.09
N ASN A 89 5.68 -18.48 -0.61
CA ASN A 89 5.45 -19.17 -1.86
C ASN A 89 5.12 -20.65 -1.56
N ALA A 90 4.32 -21.31 -2.40
CA ALA A 90 3.74 -22.63 -2.13
C ALA A 90 4.75 -23.81 -1.99
N ASN A 91 6.07 -23.55 -2.03
CA ASN A 91 7.10 -24.56 -2.37
C ASN A 91 7.96 -25.11 -1.20
N GLY A 92 7.42 -25.33 -0.01
CA GLY A 92 8.04 -26.03 1.15
C GLY A 92 9.47 -25.70 1.69
N ASN A 93 10.32 -24.91 1.04
CA ASN A 93 11.72 -24.62 1.46
C ASN A 93 11.96 -23.30 2.22
N ASN A 94 12.92 -23.24 3.14
CA ASN A 94 13.17 -22.02 3.95
C ASN A 94 13.53 -20.73 3.16
N ASP A 95 13.95 -20.81 1.89
CA ASP A 95 14.08 -19.64 0.98
C ASP A 95 12.79 -19.26 0.21
N GLN A 96 11.66 -19.85 0.58
CA GLN A 96 10.35 -19.76 -0.07
C GLN A 96 9.75 -18.37 -0.15
N TYR A 97 10.12 -17.44 0.72
CA TYR A 97 9.44 -16.16 0.77
C TYR A 97 9.92 -15.28 -0.38
N GLN A 98 9.05 -15.05 -1.37
CA GLN A 98 9.40 -14.22 -2.53
C GLN A 98 8.95 -12.77 -2.36
N LEU A 99 7.97 -12.53 -1.50
CA LEU A 99 7.51 -11.19 -1.16
C LEU A 99 7.66 -10.93 0.32
N ILE A 100 7.87 -9.67 0.65
CA ILE A 100 7.83 -9.16 2.01
C ILE A 100 6.92 -7.93 2.04
N VAL A 101 6.10 -7.85 3.08
CA VAL A 101 5.20 -6.74 3.32
C VAL A 101 5.52 -6.06 4.66
N GLY A 102 5.51 -4.74 4.66
CA GLY A 102 5.70 -3.91 5.84
C GLY A 102 5.20 -2.50 5.59
N MET A 103 5.77 -1.52 6.30
CA MET A 103 5.57 -0.12 5.98
C MET A 103 6.74 0.43 5.14
N VAL A 104 6.51 1.58 4.52
CA VAL A 104 7.55 2.30 3.78
C VAL A 104 8.73 2.69 4.70
N PRO A 105 9.99 2.40 4.32
CA PRO A 105 11.17 2.77 5.11
C PRO A 105 11.55 4.24 4.91
N VAL A 106 10.74 5.16 5.43
CA VAL A 106 10.89 6.61 5.18
C VAL A 106 12.22 7.20 5.59
N ARG A 107 12.82 6.77 6.71
CA ARG A 107 14.13 7.29 7.17
C ARG A 107 15.28 6.75 6.33
N GLU A 108 15.18 5.52 5.83
CA GLU A 108 16.13 4.97 4.84
C GLU A 108 16.09 5.78 3.54
N LEU A 109 14.89 6.16 3.12
CA LEU A 109 14.66 6.94 1.89
C LEU A 109 14.95 8.43 2.04
N GLY A 110 15.36 8.91 3.22
CA GLY A 110 15.54 10.35 3.48
C GLY A 110 14.23 11.16 3.45
N LEU A 111 13.09 10.49 3.56
CA LEU A 111 11.76 11.10 3.62
C LEU A 111 11.41 11.54 5.05
N LYS A 112 10.40 12.41 5.17
CA LYS A 112 9.89 12.81 6.49
C LYS A 112 9.09 11.65 7.08
N ASP A 113 9.11 11.53 8.41
CA ASP A 113 8.30 10.50 9.11
C ASP A 113 6.80 10.60 8.75
N ASP A 114 6.31 11.82 8.52
CA ASP A 114 4.94 12.11 8.10
C ASP A 114 4.58 11.57 6.70
N ASP A 115 5.57 11.30 5.85
CA ASP A 115 5.35 10.69 4.53
C ASP A 115 5.01 9.20 4.65
N ALA A 116 5.26 8.55 5.80
CA ALA A 116 4.87 7.16 6.02
C ALA A 116 3.34 6.98 6.11
N PHE A 117 2.59 8.09 6.27
CA PHE A 117 1.17 8.07 6.50
C PHE A 117 0.37 8.66 5.35
N ASP A 118 -0.78 8.06 5.08
CA ASP A 118 -1.82 8.65 4.25
C ASP A 118 -2.54 9.82 4.95
N THR A 119 -3.49 10.42 4.25
CA THR A 119 -4.28 11.55 4.76
C THR A 119 -5.19 11.17 5.94
N TRP A 120 -5.50 9.89 6.12
CA TRP A 120 -6.24 9.34 7.27
C TRP A 120 -5.33 8.95 8.45
N LYS A 121 -4.05 9.30 8.39
CA LYS A 121 -3.04 9.01 9.43
C LYS A 121 -2.81 7.51 9.64
N ARG A 122 -2.92 6.73 8.56
CA ARG A 122 -2.59 5.29 8.52
C ARG A 122 -1.32 5.07 7.73
N ARG A 123 -0.56 4.04 8.11
CA ARG A 123 0.68 3.69 7.44
C ARG A 123 0.40 3.19 6.03
N ILE A 124 1.21 3.65 5.08
CA ILE A 124 1.22 3.13 3.72
C ILE A 124 1.91 1.76 3.77
N THR A 125 1.18 0.73 3.33
CA THR A 125 1.73 -0.61 3.21
C THR A 125 2.64 -0.68 1.99
N TYR A 126 3.81 -1.27 2.17
CA TYR A 126 4.82 -1.48 1.14
C TYR A 126 5.07 -2.97 0.97
N ILE A 127 4.84 -3.46 -0.25
CA ILE A 127 5.11 -4.83 -0.67
C ILE A 127 6.22 -4.78 -1.69
N MET A 128 7.23 -5.62 -1.53
CA MET A 128 8.32 -5.74 -2.50
C MET A 128 8.70 -7.19 -2.74
N ILE A 129 9.34 -7.40 -3.88
CA ILE A 129 9.99 -8.67 -4.22
C ILE A 129 11.26 -8.81 -3.38
N ARG A 130 11.26 -9.73 -2.41
CA ARG A 130 12.34 -9.91 -1.43
C ARG A 130 13.74 -10.05 -2.07
N PRO A 131 13.95 -10.87 -3.12
CA PRO A 131 15.25 -10.95 -3.78
C PRO A 131 15.84 -9.61 -4.25
N THR A 132 15.00 -8.63 -4.58
CA THR A 132 15.46 -7.30 -5.04
C THR A 132 16.10 -6.46 -3.94
N GLY A 133 15.92 -6.81 -2.66
CA GLY A 133 16.46 -6.07 -1.52
C GLY A 133 17.52 -6.83 -0.70
N ILE A 134 17.85 -8.07 -1.07
CA ILE A 134 18.84 -8.90 -0.35
C ILE A 134 20.12 -9.06 -1.16
N TYR A 135 19.98 -9.29 -2.47
CA TYR A 135 21.14 -9.56 -3.31
C TYR A 135 21.75 -8.25 -3.83
N PRO A 136 23.08 -8.15 -3.87
CA PRO A 136 23.75 -7.10 -4.64
C PRO A 136 23.24 -7.11 -6.09
N ASN A 137 22.90 -5.95 -6.64
CA ASN A 137 22.27 -5.80 -7.95
C ASN A 137 20.91 -6.49 -8.10
N GLY A 138 20.27 -6.87 -6.98
CA GLY A 138 19.02 -7.61 -6.95
C GLY A 138 17.89 -6.91 -7.69
N TYR A 139 17.89 -5.57 -7.76
CA TYR A 139 16.88 -4.83 -8.50
C TYR A 139 16.99 -5.02 -10.02
N ARG A 140 18.20 -4.85 -10.59
CA ARG A 140 18.42 -4.95 -12.05
C ARG A 140 18.48 -6.40 -12.55
N SER A 141 19.05 -7.29 -11.74
CA SER A 141 19.26 -8.69 -12.11
C SER A 141 18.07 -9.60 -11.81
N TYR A 142 17.00 -9.07 -11.21
CA TYR A 142 15.83 -9.89 -10.91
C TYR A 142 15.21 -10.48 -12.18
N SER A 143 15.01 -11.78 -12.14
CA SER A 143 14.26 -12.56 -13.11
C SER A 143 13.46 -13.60 -12.32
N PRO A 144 12.13 -13.65 -12.46
CA PRO A 144 11.34 -14.68 -11.78
C PRO A 144 11.64 -16.04 -12.41
N TRP A 145 11.73 -17.07 -11.57
CA TRP A 145 11.90 -18.45 -12.02
C TRP A 145 10.56 -19.15 -12.18
N GLN A 146 9.53 -18.69 -11.45
CA GLN A 146 8.17 -19.20 -11.51
C GLN A 146 7.15 -18.04 -11.43
N MET A 147 5.92 -18.29 -11.91
CA MET A 147 4.83 -17.31 -11.89
C MET A 147 4.34 -16.95 -10.46
N ASN A 148 4.84 -17.60 -9.43
CA ASN A 148 4.43 -17.38 -8.04
C ASN A 148 5.39 -16.49 -7.25
N ASP A 149 6.44 -15.95 -7.88
CA ASP A 149 7.51 -15.22 -7.20
C ASP A 149 7.25 -13.70 -7.10
N TYR A 150 6.11 -13.22 -7.59
CA TYR A 150 5.83 -11.79 -7.70
C TYR A 150 4.36 -11.48 -7.39
N PRO A 151 4.03 -10.21 -7.08
CA PRO A 151 2.64 -9.80 -6.84
C PRO A 151 1.84 -9.75 -8.14
N ILE A 152 0.54 -10.04 -8.05
CA ILE A 152 -0.43 -9.97 -9.15
C ILE A 152 -1.47 -8.91 -8.78
N LEU A 153 -1.75 -8.00 -9.72
CA LEU A 153 -2.89 -7.09 -9.58
C LEU A 153 -4.01 -7.55 -10.52
N ARG A 154 -5.18 -7.79 -9.95
CA ARG A 154 -6.39 -8.24 -10.65
C ARG A 154 -7.42 -7.14 -10.67
N ASN A 155 -8.01 -6.88 -11.84
CA ASN A 155 -9.04 -5.86 -11.98
C ASN A 155 -10.41 -6.31 -11.40
N ALA A 156 -11.40 -5.42 -11.41
CA ALA A 156 -12.77 -5.73 -10.97
C ALA A 156 -13.45 -6.84 -11.81
N GLN A 157 -13.01 -7.07 -13.04
CA GLN A 157 -13.53 -8.13 -13.94
C GLN A 157 -12.86 -9.50 -13.74
N ASN A 158 -12.05 -9.68 -12.68
CA ASN A 158 -11.28 -10.90 -12.41
C ASN A 158 -10.18 -11.20 -13.43
N THR A 159 -9.71 -10.20 -14.18
CA THR A 159 -8.58 -10.33 -15.09
C THR A 159 -7.30 -9.85 -14.42
N ASP A 160 -6.24 -10.66 -14.49
CA ASP A 160 -4.90 -10.26 -14.06
C ASP A 160 -4.37 -9.20 -15.04
N VAL A 161 -4.02 -8.03 -14.53
CA VAL A 161 -3.57 -6.87 -15.34
C VAL A 161 -2.11 -6.50 -15.08
N VAL A 162 -1.56 -6.91 -13.94
CA VAL A 162 -0.14 -6.75 -13.57
C VAL A 162 0.38 -8.05 -12.99
N GLY A 163 1.65 -8.36 -13.21
CA GLY A 163 2.23 -9.66 -12.86
C GLY A 163 1.84 -10.77 -13.84
N THR A 164 1.50 -10.44 -15.08
CA THR A 164 1.11 -11.44 -16.10
C THR A 164 2.26 -11.92 -16.97
N SER A 165 3.38 -11.20 -16.98
CA SER A 165 4.58 -11.52 -17.76
C SER A 165 5.83 -10.90 -17.14
N PRO A 166 7.04 -11.35 -17.51
CA PRO A 166 8.29 -10.72 -17.08
C PRO A 166 8.43 -9.23 -17.44
N SER A 167 7.74 -8.76 -18.49
CA SER A 167 7.73 -7.35 -18.91
C SER A 167 6.74 -6.48 -18.13
N ASN A 168 5.89 -7.08 -17.30
CA ASN A 168 4.83 -6.42 -16.54
C ASN A 168 4.89 -6.79 -15.05
N LEU A 169 6.11 -6.93 -14.52
CA LEU A 169 6.36 -7.28 -13.12
C LEU A 169 6.43 -6.04 -12.25
N PRO A 170 5.63 -5.94 -11.17
CA PRO A 170 5.77 -4.85 -10.22
C PRO A 170 6.99 -5.09 -9.33
N ALA A 171 7.94 -4.15 -9.34
CA ALA A 171 9.08 -4.18 -8.43
C ALA A 171 8.62 -4.04 -6.98
N PHE A 172 7.65 -3.15 -6.79
CA PHE A 172 6.98 -2.91 -5.52
C PHE A 172 5.55 -2.41 -5.71
N ILE A 173 4.78 -2.52 -4.64
CA ILE A 173 3.41 -2.01 -4.52
C ILE A 173 3.30 -1.20 -3.23
N LEU A 174 2.63 -0.06 -3.33
CA LEU A 174 2.20 0.79 -2.24
C LEU A 174 0.68 0.72 -2.12
N ILE A 175 0.18 0.60 -0.89
CA ILE A 175 -1.25 0.54 -0.59
C ILE A 175 -1.55 1.57 0.50
N SER A 176 -2.49 2.49 0.22
CA SER A 176 -3.25 3.18 1.27
C SER A 176 -4.56 2.45 1.45
N HIS A 177 -4.88 2.06 2.68
CA HIS A 177 -6.09 1.30 3.02
C HIS A 177 -7.36 2.17 3.08
N GLY A 178 -7.31 3.35 2.45
CA GLY A 178 -8.45 4.23 2.31
C GLY A 178 -9.09 4.70 3.61
N ILE A 179 -10.36 5.09 3.50
CA ILE A 179 -11.16 5.65 4.59
C ILE A 179 -11.58 4.60 5.63
N ASP A 180 -11.79 3.35 5.23
CA ASP A 180 -12.25 2.29 6.12
C ASP A 180 -11.09 1.61 6.87
N GLY A 181 -9.88 1.65 6.29
CA GLY A 181 -8.63 1.36 6.96
C GLY A 181 -8.45 -0.10 7.37
N LYS A 182 -9.10 -1.04 6.67
CA LYS A 182 -8.94 -2.49 6.94
C LYS A 182 -7.50 -2.90 6.64
N GLY A 183 -6.86 -3.63 7.55
CA GLY A 183 -5.45 -3.99 7.41
C GLY A 183 -4.45 -2.86 7.71
N ALA A 184 -4.92 -1.63 7.88
CA ALA A 184 -4.08 -0.47 8.09
C ALA A 184 -3.49 -0.44 9.52
N PHE A 185 -2.29 0.10 9.66
CA PHE A 185 -1.67 0.32 10.97
C PHE A 185 -1.70 1.79 11.35
N THR A 186 -1.92 2.06 12.63
CA THR A 186 -1.95 3.41 13.21
C THR A 186 -0.54 3.99 13.35
N GLN A 187 -0.45 5.29 13.64
CA GLN A 187 0.80 5.94 14.01
C GLN A 187 1.46 5.31 15.26
N ALA A 188 0.68 4.76 16.17
CA ALA A 188 1.16 4.05 17.36
C ALA A 188 1.70 2.64 17.06
N GLY A 189 1.48 2.12 15.85
CA GLY A 189 1.92 0.77 15.47
C GLY A 189 0.92 -0.33 15.83
N THR A 190 -0.33 0.03 16.08
CA THR A 190 -1.41 -0.94 16.30
C THR A 190 -2.21 -1.15 15.02
N LEU A 191 -2.74 -2.35 14.80
CA LEU A 191 -3.70 -2.60 13.73
C LEU A 191 -4.95 -1.75 13.97
N PHE A 192 -5.34 -0.92 13.01
CA PHE A 192 -6.51 -0.05 13.12
C PHE A 192 -7.80 -0.84 13.02
N ARG A 193 -7.89 -1.69 11.99
CA ARG A 193 -9.06 -2.53 11.72
C ARG A 193 -8.58 -3.84 11.12
N ALA A 194 -9.12 -4.95 11.61
CA ALA A 194 -8.81 -6.27 11.07
C ALA A 194 -9.25 -6.39 9.60
N CYS A 195 -8.54 -7.22 8.86
CA CYS A 195 -8.94 -7.60 7.51
C CYS A 195 -10.28 -8.37 7.59
N GLY A 196 -11.26 -8.00 6.78
CA GLY A 196 -12.58 -8.63 6.76
C GLY A 196 -12.62 -9.91 5.91
N ALA A 197 -13.82 -10.42 5.65
CA ALA A 197 -14.07 -11.53 4.70
C ALA A 197 -14.83 -11.05 3.43
N SER A 198 -14.67 -9.77 3.10
CA SER A 198 -15.34 -9.09 1.99
C SER A 198 -14.45 -9.07 0.74
N TYR A 199 -14.95 -8.74 -0.45
CA TYR A 199 -14.07 -8.63 -1.64
C TYR A 199 -12.95 -7.59 -1.47
N ASP A 200 -13.22 -6.55 -0.69
CA ASP A 200 -12.26 -5.52 -0.26
C ASP A 200 -11.15 -6.05 0.69
N SER A 201 -11.27 -7.28 1.23
CA SER A 201 -10.24 -7.85 2.10
C SER A 201 -8.98 -8.30 1.34
N GLU A 202 -9.04 -8.38 0.01
CA GLU A 202 -7.90 -8.87 -0.77
C GLU A 202 -6.65 -8.02 -0.55
N ASN A 203 -6.78 -6.70 -0.40
CA ASN A 203 -5.64 -5.81 -0.26
C ASN A 203 -5.04 -5.78 1.15
N CYS A 204 -5.62 -6.53 2.11
CA CYS A 204 -5.16 -6.60 3.50
C CYS A 204 -4.83 -8.02 4.00
N ASN A 205 -5.03 -9.05 3.19
CA ASN A 205 -4.81 -10.45 3.58
C ASN A 205 -3.32 -10.86 3.58
N ASN A 206 -2.43 -9.97 3.11
CA ASN A 206 -0.99 -10.17 2.98
C ASN A 206 -0.61 -11.39 2.13
N ASP A 207 -1.34 -11.64 1.04
CA ASP A 207 -0.94 -12.60 0.01
C ASP A 207 -0.41 -11.90 -1.27
N LYS A 208 -0.17 -12.69 -2.33
CA LYS A 208 0.41 -12.18 -3.58
C LYS A 208 -0.61 -11.51 -4.52
N LEU A 209 -1.90 -11.75 -4.31
CA LEU A 209 -2.97 -11.28 -5.16
C LEU A 209 -3.55 -10.01 -4.53
N LEU A 210 -3.70 -8.97 -5.34
CA LEU A 210 -4.34 -7.73 -4.92
C LEU A 210 -5.38 -7.31 -5.94
N ARG A 211 -6.35 -6.51 -5.49
CA ARG A 211 -7.46 -6.01 -6.32
C ARG A 211 -7.29 -4.55 -6.67
N LEU A 212 -7.17 -4.30 -7.97
CA LEU A 212 -7.36 -2.98 -8.57
C LEU A 212 -8.83 -2.79 -8.90
N SER A 213 -9.50 -1.90 -8.18
CA SER A 213 -10.87 -1.53 -8.47
C SER A 213 -10.97 0.00 -8.58
N PRO A 214 -11.89 0.53 -9.40
CA PRO A 214 -12.16 1.97 -9.42
C PRO A 214 -12.57 2.44 -8.03
N LEU A 215 -11.96 3.53 -7.55
CA LEU A 215 -12.34 4.16 -6.29
C LEU A 215 -13.81 4.57 -6.35
N VAL A 216 -14.61 4.09 -5.41
CA VAL A 216 -15.98 4.57 -5.25
C VAL A 216 -15.98 5.64 -4.17
N THR A 217 -16.19 6.89 -4.58
CA THR A 217 -16.22 8.06 -3.70
C THR A 217 -17.57 8.24 -2.99
N ASN A 218 -18.59 7.44 -3.33
CA ASN A 218 -19.90 7.52 -2.69
C ASN A 218 -19.94 6.73 -1.37
N ILE A 219 -19.74 7.46 -0.26
CA ILE A 219 -19.89 7.01 1.13
C ILE A 219 -21.28 6.47 1.51
N ALA A 220 -22.28 6.60 0.64
CA ALA A 220 -23.66 6.16 0.93
C ALA A 220 -23.86 4.64 0.76
N GLU A 221 -22.90 3.92 0.19
CA GLU A 221 -23.00 2.48 0.02
C GLU A 221 -21.89 1.77 0.79
N THR A 222 -22.17 1.41 2.03
CA THR A 222 -21.35 0.51 2.86
C THR A 222 -21.51 -0.95 2.43
N HIS A 223 -21.48 -1.25 1.12
CA HIS A 223 -21.56 -2.62 0.64
C HIS A 223 -20.18 -3.29 0.70
N ALA A 224 -20.17 -4.60 0.97
CA ALA A 224 -18.97 -5.45 1.10
C ALA A 224 -18.08 -5.53 -0.17
N ASN A 225 -18.42 -4.78 -1.23
CA ASN A 225 -17.79 -4.86 -2.55
C ASN A 225 -17.07 -3.56 -2.95
N TYR A 226 -17.08 -2.54 -2.10
CA TYR A 226 -16.42 -1.26 -2.40
C TYR A 226 -15.00 -1.24 -1.88
N TYR A 227 -14.09 -0.93 -2.81
CA TYR A 227 -12.67 -0.80 -2.55
C TYR A 227 -12.37 0.68 -2.34
N HIS A 228 -11.92 1.01 -1.14
CA HIS A 228 -11.45 2.36 -0.82
C HIS A 228 -9.92 2.46 -0.86
N ASP A 229 -9.26 1.34 -1.08
CA ASP A 229 -7.82 1.25 -1.14
C ASP A 229 -7.28 1.92 -2.39
N ILE A 230 -6.16 2.61 -2.21
CA ILE A 230 -5.41 3.21 -3.30
C ILE A 230 -4.16 2.36 -3.47
N ILE A 231 -4.05 1.70 -4.62
CA ILE A 231 -2.87 0.91 -4.99
C ILE A 231 -2.05 1.71 -6.01
N LEU A 232 -0.75 1.84 -5.73
CA LEU A 232 0.24 2.34 -6.67
C LEU A 232 1.34 1.29 -6.81
N TRP A 233 1.77 1.03 -8.03
CA TRP A 233 2.87 0.12 -8.30
C TRP A 233 3.82 0.73 -9.31
N ARG A 234 5.05 0.21 -9.34
CA ARG A 234 6.04 0.55 -10.36
C ARG A 234 6.71 -0.72 -10.88
N PRO A 235 6.95 -0.82 -12.19
CA PRO A 235 7.67 -1.95 -12.76
C PRO A 235 9.14 -1.89 -12.37
N ILE A 236 9.82 -3.03 -12.54
CA ILE A 236 11.29 -3.05 -12.55
C ILE A 236 11.75 -2.30 -13.81
N VAL A 237 12.54 -1.25 -13.62
CA VAL A 237 13.16 -0.49 -14.71
C VAL A 237 14.60 -0.97 -14.85
N ARG A 238 14.94 -1.55 -16.00
CA ARG A 238 16.28 -2.07 -16.32
C ARG A 238 17.14 -1.01 -16.97
#